data_AF-A0A059F3F4-F1
#
_entry.id   AF-A0A059F3F4-F1
#
_cell.length_a   1.000
_cell.length_b   1.000
_cell.length_c   1.000
_cell.angle_alpha   90.00
_cell.angle_beta   90.00
_cell.angle_gamma   90.00
#
_symmetry.space_group_name_H-M   'P 1'
#
loop_
_entity.id
_entity.type
_entity.pdbx_description
1 polymer ?
#
loop_
_entity_poly.entity_id
_entity_poly.type
_entity_poly.pdbx_seq_one_letter_code
_entity_poly.pdbx_strand_id
1 'polypeptide(L)'
;MIVNTRRKLHDAWAFFLYLSVTIMVFGIIIVMRPQNPLQATDKSLLQINFLAALGTLVCAVLINLLMFRFAPTFFLHLGFIFSICFCFILPFFVQTVWSFITGFILGFISIYLYYSLFKYFKFTGKVLKGAAQIIDKYLLTLMPVLFIITSIIGAVFYILYPVIADLEDKKRLLNILLFFEFSWTTFNGLYFFIVFSASIVSIHLFNKGYKVGTFSSAIKNSAFCIGSICLGGLLLAVVNTLRYIVESGQERRQRNNEERNIFFEILIAILAFILRILEDIIHYANEWLFVYMAIHGKNYMDSLKESFRMATDTKNMLLINNIIVDQMLSMISFFYLLVYLTISYLISAEKIKASLNNLYPMVLAIVFPLFFLLFFLSCFLSLVSAAVKTIMFVFAEEKQCVKEVLPEVYEGFYEITQKNYGED
;
A
#
# COMPACT_ATOMS: atom_id res chain seq x y z
N MET A 1 2.83 -30.85 -5.03
CA MET A 1 2.16 -30.87 -6.35
C MET A 1 0.81 -30.13 -6.25
N ILE A 2 0.81 -28.83 -5.96
CA ILE A 2 -0.43 -28.04 -5.68
C ILE A 2 -0.65 -26.88 -6.68
N VAL A 3 0.35 -26.53 -7.50
CA VAL A 3 0.20 -25.46 -8.52
C VAL A 3 -0.49 -25.94 -9.82
N ASN A 4 -0.94 -27.21 -9.88
CA ASN A 4 -1.43 -27.84 -11.12
C ASN A 4 -2.96 -27.99 -11.22
N THR A 5 -3.74 -27.18 -10.51
CA THR A 5 -5.15 -26.97 -10.89
C THR A 5 -5.17 -26.06 -12.12
N ARG A 6 -5.98 -26.40 -13.14
CA ARG A 6 -6.18 -25.52 -14.31
C ARG A 6 -6.78 -24.19 -13.82
N ARG A 7 -5.94 -23.20 -13.54
CA ARG A 7 -6.37 -21.84 -13.19
C ARG A 7 -7.19 -21.27 -14.35
N LYS A 8 -8.33 -20.65 -14.03
CA LYS A 8 -9.21 -19.99 -14.99
C LYS A 8 -9.15 -18.48 -14.77
N LEU A 9 -9.32 -17.72 -15.85
CA LEU A 9 -9.51 -16.29 -15.74
C LEU A 9 -10.91 -16.04 -15.19
N HIS A 10 -10.99 -15.55 -13.95
CA HIS A 10 -12.24 -15.12 -13.32
C HIS A 10 -12.43 -13.62 -13.51
N ASP A 11 -13.69 -13.16 -13.43
CA ASP A 11 -14.05 -11.74 -13.40
C ASP A 11 -13.52 -10.92 -14.59
N ALA A 12 -13.37 -11.56 -15.76
CA ALA A 12 -12.76 -10.97 -16.97
C ALA A 12 -13.45 -9.68 -17.45
N TRP A 13 -14.76 -9.54 -17.19
CA TRP A 13 -15.53 -8.34 -17.53
C TRP A 13 -14.93 -7.07 -16.92
N ALA A 14 -14.40 -7.15 -15.68
CA ALA A 14 -13.83 -6.01 -14.99
C ALA A 14 -12.51 -5.55 -15.64
N PHE A 15 -11.73 -6.51 -16.15
CA PHE A 15 -10.51 -6.20 -16.91
C PHE A 15 -10.83 -5.52 -18.25
N PHE A 16 -11.82 -6.02 -19.00
CA PHE A 16 -12.24 -5.37 -20.24
C PHE A 16 -12.84 -3.98 -20.01
N LEU A 17 -13.60 -3.81 -18.92
CA LEU A 17 -14.12 -2.51 -18.52
C LEU A 17 -12.97 -1.54 -18.23
N TYR A 18 -12.00 -1.95 -17.40
CA TYR A 18 -10.81 -1.16 -17.11
C TYR A 18 -10.11 -0.72 -18.40
N LEU A 19 -9.78 -1.67 -19.28
CA LEU A 19 -9.12 -1.37 -20.55
C LEU A 19 -9.89 -0.34 -21.39
N SER A 20 -11.22 -0.48 -21.49
CA SER A 20 -12.06 0.44 -22.25
C SER A 20 -12.06 1.86 -21.67
N VAL A 21 -12.15 1.99 -20.35
CA VAL A 21 -12.15 3.29 -19.65
C VAL A 21 -10.77 3.93 -19.75
N THR A 22 -9.69 3.15 -19.54
CA THR A 22 -8.32 3.62 -19.70
C THR A 22 -8.07 4.17 -21.10
N ILE A 23 -8.41 3.43 -22.16
CA ILE A 23 -8.23 3.90 -23.54
C ILE A 23 -9.00 5.20 -23.79
N MET A 24 -10.25 5.29 -23.33
CA MET A 24 -11.07 6.49 -23.47
C MET A 24 -10.43 7.69 -22.75
N VAL A 25 -10.02 7.52 -21.49
CA VAL A 25 -9.42 8.59 -20.67
C VAL A 25 -8.08 9.05 -21.26
N PHE A 26 -7.21 8.13 -21.67
CA PHE A 26 -5.97 8.49 -22.35
C PHE A 26 -6.22 9.25 -23.66
N GLY A 27 -7.25 8.88 -24.42
CA GLY A 27 -7.68 9.63 -25.61
C GLY A 27 -8.05 11.09 -25.27
N ILE A 28 -8.83 11.30 -24.20
CA ILE A 28 -9.21 12.64 -23.74
C ILE A 28 -7.98 13.45 -23.29
N ILE A 29 -7.07 12.83 -22.52
CA ILE A 29 -5.86 13.47 -22.03
C ILE A 29 -4.97 13.94 -23.18
N ILE A 30 -4.80 13.13 -24.23
CA ILE A 30 -4.01 13.49 -25.41
C ILE A 30 -4.59 14.73 -26.12
N VAL A 31 -5.92 14.79 -26.26
CA VAL A 31 -6.61 15.92 -26.90
C VAL A 31 -6.53 17.20 -26.06
N MET A 32 -6.60 17.07 -24.74
CA MET A 32 -6.67 18.21 -23.81
C MET A 32 -5.32 18.63 -23.24
N ARG A 33 -4.22 17.99 -23.67
CA ARG A 33 -2.90 18.23 -23.10
C ARG A 33 -2.51 19.71 -23.29
N PRO A 34 -2.30 20.47 -22.19
CA PRO A 34 -1.85 21.85 -22.32
C PRO A 34 -0.44 21.89 -22.92
N GLN A 35 -0.20 22.82 -23.84
CA GLN A 35 1.10 22.97 -24.53
C GLN A 35 2.11 23.82 -23.75
N ASN A 36 1.79 24.22 -22.52
CA ASN A 36 2.65 25.12 -21.73
C ASN A 36 3.91 24.39 -21.25
N PRO A 37 5.11 24.72 -21.75
CA PRO A 37 6.33 24.09 -21.29
C PRO A 37 6.67 24.56 -19.87
N LEU A 38 7.13 23.63 -19.03
CA LEU A 38 7.72 23.96 -17.73
C LEU A 38 8.90 24.93 -17.91
N GLN A 39 8.96 25.98 -17.10
CA GLN A 39 10.08 26.92 -17.09
C GLN A 39 11.36 26.23 -16.59
N ALA A 40 12.53 26.79 -16.90
CA ALA A 40 13.82 26.20 -16.54
C ALA A 40 14.00 26.04 -15.02
N THR A 41 13.56 27.02 -14.24
CA THR A 41 13.60 26.99 -12.76
C THR A 41 12.78 25.82 -12.21
N ASP A 42 11.55 25.65 -12.70
CA ASP A 42 10.64 24.59 -12.25
C ASP A 42 11.15 23.20 -12.63
N LYS A 43 11.73 23.05 -13.83
CA LYS A 43 12.39 21.82 -14.26
C LYS A 43 13.55 21.46 -13.32
N SER A 44 14.36 22.45 -12.93
CA SER A 44 15.47 22.21 -12.00
C SER A 44 14.98 21.79 -10.61
N LEU A 45 13.88 22.37 -10.13
CA LEU A 45 13.29 22.03 -8.83
C LEU A 45 12.70 20.62 -8.83
N LEU A 46 11.97 20.27 -9.89
CA LEU A 46 11.43 18.93 -10.11
C LEU A 46 12.54 17.89 -10.15
N GLN A 47 13.62 18.13 -10.91
CA GLN A 47 14.75 17.21 -11.04
C GLN A 47 15.44 16.96 -9.69
N ILE A 48 15.67 18.01 -8.91
CA ILE A 48 16.36 17.90 -7.64
C ILE A 48 15.50 17.15 -6.60
N ASN A 49 14.20 17.47 -6.50
CA ASN A 49 13.30 16.75 -5.60
C ASN A 49 13.10 15.30 -6.03
N PHE A 50 13.02 15.03 -7.33
CA PHE A 50 12.95 13.67 -7.85
C PHE A 50 14.23 12.87 -7.56
N LEU A 51 15.41 13.47 -7.68
CA LEU A 51 16.67 12.84 -7.30
C LEU A 51 16.74 12.56 -5.79
N ALA A 52 16.27 13.49 -4.96
CA ALA A 52 16.15 13.30 -3.52
C ALA A 52 15.18 12.16 -3.16
N ALA A 53 14.06 12.05 -3.87
CA ALA A 53 13.11 10.95 -3.73
C ALA A 53 13.75 9.61 -4.10
N LEU A 54 14.45 9.52 -5.23
CA LEU A 54 15.17 8.32 -5.64
C LEU A 54 16.27 7.92 -4.64
N GLY A 55 17.05 8.89 -4.15
CA GLY A 55 18.07 8.64 -3.13
C GLY A 55 17.46 8.11 -1.83
N THR A 56 16.37 8.72 -1.37
CA THR A 56 15.62 8.27 -0.17
C THR A 56 15.08 6.86 -0.37
N LEU A 57 14.54 6.56 -1.56
CA LEU A 57 14.01 5.25 -1.92
C LEU A 57 15.08 4.16 -1.91
N VAL A 58 16.24 4.41 -2.54
CA VAL A 58 17.36 3.45 -2.55
C VAL A 58 17.83 3.16 -1.12
N CYS A 59 18.02 4.20 -0.31
CA CYS A 59 18.34 4.05 1.10
C CYS A 59 17.25 3.28 1.86
N ALA A 60 15.97 3.57 1.61
CA ALA A 60 14.85 2.90 2.24
C ALA A 60 14.83 1.41 1.94
N VAL A 61 14.96 1.01 0.67
CA VAL A 61 14.97 -0.40 0.27
C VAL A 61 16.16 -1.13 0.90
N LEU A 62 17.37 -0.58 0.79
CA LEU A 62 18.58 -1.23 1.30
C LEU A 62 18.54 -1.38 2.82
N ILE A 63 18.20 -0.32 3.55
CA ILE A 63 18.11 -0.36 5.02
C ILE A 63 17.05 -1.38 5.44
N ASN A 64 15.84 -1.32 4.88
CA ASN A 64 14.76 -2.23 5.27
C ASN A 64 15.10 -3.70 4.98
N LEU A 65 15.70 -4.03 3.82
CA LEU A 65 16.11 -5.41 3.51
C LEU A 65 17.14 -5.93 4.52
N LEU A 66 18.16 -5.13 4.85
CA LEU A 66 19.15 -5.49 5.86
C LEU A 66 18.51 -5.66 7.24
N MET A 67 17.63 -4.74 7.63
CA MET A 67 17.01 -4.74 8.94
C MET A 67 16.06 -5.93 9.15
N PHE A 68 15.23 -6.26 8.16
CA PHE A 68 14.34 -7.43 8.24
C PHE A 68 15.11 -8.75 8.29
N ARG A 69 16.35 -8.78 7.78
CA ARG A 69 17.20 -9.97 7.81
C ARG A 69 17.96 -10.12 9.12
N PHE A 70 18.58 -9.06 9.62
CA PHE A 70 19.52 -9.13 10.74
C PHE A 70 18.89 -8.85 12.10
N ALA A 71 17.88 -7.98 12.17
CA ALA A 71 17.28 -7.56 13.43
C ALA A 71 15.74 -7.42 13.38
N PRO A 72 15.00 -8.40 12.83
CA PRO A 72 13.56 -8.27 12.61
C PRO A 72 12.78 -8.01 13.91
N THR A 73 13.08 -8.74 14.98
CA THR A 73 12.39 -8.58 16.28
C THR A 73 12.60 -7.19 16.86
N PHE A 74 13.80 -6.63 16.75
CA PHE A 74 14.09 -5.27 17.21
C PHE A 74 13.25 -4.23 16.46
N PHE A 75 13.12 -4.37 15.14
CA PHE A 75 12.31 -3.47 14.32
C PHE A 75 10.82 -3.56 14.59
N LEU A 76 10.31 -4.77 14.87
CA LEU A 76 8.93 -4.94 15.29
C LEU A 76 8.67 -4.12 16.57
N HIS A 77 9.54 -4.24 17.59
CA HIS A 77 9.42 -3.42 18.80
C HIS A 77 9.53 -1.92 18.52
N LEU A 78 10.50 -1.52 17.69
CA LEU A 78 10.72 -0.13 17.33
C LEU A 78 9.47 0.49 16.67
N GLY A 79 8.77 -0.26 15.81
CA GLY A 79 7.54 0.21 15.17
C GLY A 79 6.45 0.58 16.19
N PHE A 80 6.22 -0.27 17.19
CA PHE A 80 5.24 0.04 18.24
C PHE A 80 5.69 1.19 19.15
N ILE A 81 6.97 1.20 19.57
CA ILE A 81 7.52 2.27 20.40
C ILE A 81 7.40 3.61 19.67
N PHE A 82 7.76 3.65 18.39
CA PHE A 82 7.64 4.85 17.55
C PHE A 82 6.19 5.33 17.49
N SER A 83 5.23 4.44 17.26
CA SER A 83 3.79 4.78 17.27
C SER A 83 3.34 5.37 18.60
N ILE A 84 3.75 4.77 19.72
CA ILE A 84 3.40 5.25 21.07
C ILE A 84 3.97 6.66 21.28
N CYS A 85 5.26 6.86 21.02
CA CYS A 85 5.90 8.17 21.12
C CYS A 85 5.19 9.20 20.22
N PHE A 86 4.87 8.82 18.99
CA PHE A 86 4.23 9.70 18.03
C PHE A 86 2.82 10.15 18.47
N CYS A 87 2.02 9.25 19.04
CA CYS A 87 0.70 9.59 19.58
C CYS A 87 0.76 10.67 20.68
N PHE A 88 1.81 10.67 21.51
CA PHE A 88 1.98 11.68 22.57
C PHE A 88 2.66 12.96 22.07
N ILE A 89 3.52 12.89 21.06
CA ILE A 89 4.29 14.03 20.55
C ILE A 89 3.48 14.87 19.56
N LEU A 90 2.73 14.25 18.65
CA LEU A 90 2.00 14.94 17.59
C LEU A 90 1.04 16.06 18.09
N PRO A 91 0.31 15.88 19.20
CA PRO A 91 -0.58 16.93 19.72
C PRO A 91 0.12 18.24 20.06
N PHE A 92 1.40 18.20 20.47
CA PHE A 92 2.18 19.42 20.77
C PHE A 92 2.49 20.24 19.52
N PHE A 93 2.51 19.62 18.34
CA PHE A 93 2.67 20.30 17.05
C PHE A 93 1.36 20.88 16.53
N VAL A 94 0.24 20.16 16.71
CA VAL A 94 -1.08 20.59 16.22
C VAL A 94 -1.72 21.63 17.15
N GLN A 95 -1.44 21.58 18.45
CA GLN A 95 -1.87 22.56 19.45
C GLN A 95 -3.39 22.74 19.57
N THR A 96 -4.17 21.69 19.28
CA THR A 96 -5.63 21.70 19.48
C THR A 96 -6.02 20.77 20.61
N VAL A 97 -7.02 21.15 21.41
CA VAL A 97 -7.54 20.32 22.53
C VAL A 97 -7.91 18.92 22.05
N TRP A 98 -8.57 18.83 20.89
CA TRP A 98 -8.94 17.56 20.27
C TRP A 98 -7.73 16.69 19.96
N SER A 99 -6.64 17.27 19.44
CA SER A 99 -5.43 16.50 19.17
C SER A 99 -4.85 15.85 20.42
N PHE A 100 -4.84 16.55 21.57
CA PHE A 100 -4.38 15.99 22.84
C PHE A 100 -5.27 14.82 23.28
N ILE A 101 -6.59 15.01 23.30
CA ILE A 101 -7.56 13.96 23.67
C ILE A 101 -7.34 12.72 22.79
N THR A 102 -7.29 12.90 21.47
CA THR A 102 -7.08 11.78 20.54
C THR A 102 -5.73 11.12 20.72
N GLY A 103 -4.66 11.90 20.93
CA GLY A 103 -3.30 11.40 21.11
C GLY A 103 -3.15 10.56 22.37
N PHE A 104 -3.73 11.00 23.50
CA PHE A 104 -3.73 10.21 24.73
C PHE A 104 -4.51 8.91 24.59
N ILE A 105 -5.72 8.95 24.04
CA ILE A 105 -6.56 7.74 23.86
C ILE A 105 -5.84 6.72 22.98
N LEU A 106 -5.34 7.15 21.80
CA LEU A 106 -4.62 6.28 20.89
C LEU A 106 -3.27 5.79 21.47
N GLY A 107 -2.60 6.62 22.26
CA GLY A 107 -1.38 6.25 22.97
C GLY A 107 -1.60 5.12 23.96
N PHE A 108 -2.64 5.22 24.80
CA PHE A 108 -2.99 4.14 25.75
C PHE A 108 -3.44 2.86 25.05
N ILE A 109 -4.23 2.96 23.98
CA ILE A 109 -4.61 1.80 23.17
C ILE A 109 -3.35 1.14 22.57
N SER A 110 -2.41 1.94 22.05
CA SER A 110 -1.16 1.43 21.48
C SER A 110 -0.28 0.73 22.52
N ILE A 111 -0.22 1.26 23.75
CA ILE A 111 0.49 0.61 24.87
C ILE A 111 -0.17 -0.73 25.23
N TYR A 112 -1.50 -0.76 25.34
CA TYR A 112 -2.24 -1.99 25.62
C TYR A 112 -2.03 -3.05 24.53
N LEU A 113 -2.08 -2.64 23.26
CA LEU A 113 -1.81 -3.54 22.13
C LEU A 113 -0.37 -4.05 22.16
N TYR A 114 0.61 -3.18 22.41
CA TYR A 114 2.02 -3.58 22.53
C TYR A 114 2.21 -4.64 23.62
N TYR A 115 1.64 -4.42 24.81
CA TYR A 115 1.71 -5.38 25.92
C TYR A 115 1.04 -6.72 25.57
N SER A 116 -0.16 -6.67 25.00
CA SER A 116 -0.94 -7.87 24.64
C SER A 116 -0.25 -8.70 23.56
N LEU A 117 0.44 -8.04 22.63
CA LEU A 117 1.12 -8.68 21.51
C LEU A 117 2.57 -9.07 21.83
N PHE A 118 3.15 -8.57 22.92
CA PHE A 118 4.57 -8.71 23.26
C PHE A 118 5.10 -10.15 23.15
N LYS A 119 4.31 -11.13 23.59
CA LYS A 119 4.68 -12.55 23.57
C LYS A 119 4.85 -13.14 22.16
N TYR A 120 4.28 -12.52 21.13
CA TYR A 120 4.31 -12.99 19.75
C TYR A 120 5.47 -12.40 18.93
N PHE A 121 6.13 -11.34 19.39
CA PHE A 121 7.17 -10.62 18.62
C PHE A 121 8.33 -11.51 18.17
N LYS A 122 8.80 -12.42 19.04
CA LYS A 122 9.89 -13.34 18.68
C LYS A 122 9.49 -14.29 17.55
N PHE A 123 8.25 -14.80 17.58
CA PHE A 123 7.72 -15.66 16.52
C PHE A 123 7.54 -14.88 15.22
N THR A 124 6.90 -13.71 15.28
CA THR A 124 6.72 -12.83 14.12
C THR A 124 8.05 -12.40 13.53
N GLY A 125 9.07 -12.17 14.35
CA GLY A 125 10.43 -11.87 13.90
C GLY A 125 11.04 -13.02 13.08
N LYS A 126 10.83 -14.28 13.47
CA LYS A 126 11.24 -15.46 12.69
C LYS A 126 10.51 -15.54 11.34
N VAL A 127 9.20 -15.26 11.32
CA VAL A 127 8.40 -15.22 10.07
C VAL A 127 8.90 -14.11 9.14
N LEU A 128 9.11 -12.90 9.68
CA LEU A 128 9.63 -11.76 8.93
C LEU A 128 11.03 -12.02 8.37
N LYS A 129 11.91 -12.66 9.15
CA LYS A 129 13.24 -13.09 8.68
C LYS A 129 13.12 -14.06 7.50
N GLY A 130 12.23 -15.05 7.61
CA GLY A 130 11.97 -16.01 6.53
C GLY A 130 11.44 -15.33 5.26
N ALA A 131 10.52 -14.37 5.42
CA ALA A 131 10.04 -13.54 4.31
C ALA A 131 11.19 -12.76 3.64
N ALA A 132 12.03 -12.09 4.43
CA ALA A 132 13.18 -11.35 3.94
C ALA A 132 14.17 -12.24 3.18
N GLN A 133 14.46 -13.46 3.67
CA GLN A 133 15.33 -14.42 2.99
C GLN A 133 14.79 -14.84 1.61
N ILE A 134 13.47 -15.05 1.49
CA ILE A 134 12.83 -15.35 0.21
C ILE A 134 12.89 -14.13 -0.71
N ILE A 135 12.60 -12.93 -0.21
CA ILE A 135 12.67 -11.69 -0.98
C ILE A 135 14.08 -11.45 -1.52
N ASP A 136 15.12 -11.57 -0.69
CA ASP A 136 16.52 -11.45 -1.09
C ASP A 136 16.86 -12.42 -2.23
N LYS A 137 16.36 -13.66 -2.12
CA LYS A 137 16.57 -14.70 -3.14
C LYS A 137 15.95 -14.34 -4.48
N TYR A 138 14.86 -13.58 -4.50
CA TYR A 138 14.15 -13.15 -5.71
C TYR A 138 14.25 -11.63 -5.97
N LEU A 139 15.21 -10.93 -5.37
CA LEU A 139 15.31 -9.48 -5.46
C LEU A 139 15.43 -8.98 -6.92
N LEU A 140 16.26 -9.65 -7.71
CA LEU A 140 16.45 -9.35 -9.15
C LEU A 140 15.22 -9.67 -10.01
N THR A 141 14.23 -10.38 -9.47
CA THR A 141 12.96 -10.66 -10.15
C THR A 141 11.86 -9.70 -9.69
N LEU A 142 11.81 -9.41 -8.39
CA LEU A 142 10.78 -8.55 -7.79
C LEU A 142 11.02 -7.07 -8.07
N MET A 143 12.26 -6.58 -7.94
CA MET A 143 12.56 -5.16 -8.08
C MET A 143 12.29 -4.62 -9.49
N PRO A 144 12.68 -5.30 -10.60
CA PRO A 144 12.36 -4.77 -11.93
C PRO A 144 10.85 -4.65 -12.18
N VAL A 145 10.05 -5.63 -11.73
CA VAL A 145 8.59 -5.57 -11.87
C VAL A 145 8.01 -4.43 -11.05
N LEU A 146 8.49 -4.24 -9.81
CA LEU A 146 8.12 -3.11 -8.97
C LEU A 146 8.42 -1.77 -9.66
N PHE A 147 9.64 -1.59 -10.18
CA PHE A 147 10.05 -0.39 -10.90
C PHE A 147 9.20 -0.13 -12.15
N ILE A 148 8.85 -1.17 -12.91
CA ILE A 148 7.97 -1.04 -14.08
C ILE A 148 6.59 -0.51 -13.66
N ILE A 149 5.97 -1.12 -12.65
CA ILE A 149 4.65 -0.73 -12.16
C ILE A 149 4.65 0.72 -11.66
N THR A 150 5.63 1.08 -10.83
CA THR A 150 5.71 2.44 -10.27
C THR A 150 6.06 3.48 -11.34
N SER A 151 6.85 3.11 -12.36
CA SER A 151 7.17 4.00 -13.48
C SER A 151 5.96 4.24 -14.37
N ILE A 152 5.15 3.20 -14.65
CA ILE A 152 3.89 3.35 -15.40
C ILE A 152 2.96 4.30 -14.64
N ILE A 153 2.73 4.06 -13.35
CA ILE A 153 1.82 4.89 -12.53
C ILE A 153 2.35 6.31 -12.36
N GLY A 154 3.67 6.47 -12.18
CA GLY A 154 4.32 7.78 -12.18
C GLY A 154 4.15 8.52 -13.51
N ALA A 155 4.30 7.83 -14.64
CA ALA A 155 4.07 8.42 -15.95
C ALA A 155 2.61 8.85 -16.13
N VAL A 156 1.64 8.03 -15.69
CA VAL A 156 0.21 8.39 -15.68
C VAL A 156 0.01 9.66 -14.87
N PHE A 157 0.52 9.73 -13.63
CA PHE A 157 0.41 10.94 -12.80
C PHE A 157 0.99 12.17 -13.50
N TYR A 158 2.21 12.05 -14.04
CA TYR A 158 2.92 13.16 -14.67
C TYR A 158 2.17 13.70 -15.91
N ILE A 159 1.54 12.82 -16.67
CA ILE A 159 0.76 13.19 -17.86
C ILE A 159 -0.61 13.76 -17.46
N LEU A 160 -1.24 13.21 -16.42
CA LEU A 160 -2.60 13.54 -15.98
C LEU A 160 -2.66 14.86 -15.22
N TYR A 161 -1.71 15.10 -14.32
CA TYR A 161 -1.70 16.26 -13.43
C TYR A 161 -1.79 17.61 -14.16
N PRO A 162 -1.04 17.87 -15.26
CA PRO A 162 -1.18 19.08 -16.07
C PRO A 162 -2.61 19.33 -16.56
N VAL A 163 -3.30 18.28 -17.00
CA VAL A 163 -4.68 18.40 -17.47
C VAL A 163 -5.58 18.76 -16.31
N ILE A 164 -5.48 18.07 -15.17
CA ILE A 164 -6.28 18.36 -13.98
C ILE A 164 -6.09 19.79 -13.50
N ALA A 165 -4.86 20.29 -13.49
CA ALA A 165 -4.54 21.63 -13.01
C ALA A 165 -5.08 22.76 -13.92
N ASP A 166 -5.24 22.49 -15.22
CA ASP A 166 -5.75 23.44 -16.21
C ASP A 166 -7.28 23.36 -16.38
N LEU A 167 -7.94 22.36 -15.78
CA LEU A 167 -9.38 22.21 -15.87
C LEU A 167 -10.11 23.32 -15.09
N GLU A 168 -10.84 24.15 -15.83
CA GLU A 168 -11.84 25.05 -15.25
C GLU A 168 -12.87 24.29 -14.41
N ASP A 169 -13.40 24.96 -13.38
CA ASP A 169 -14.43 24.40 -12.49
C ASP A 169 -15.69 23.89 -13.20
N LYS A 170 -15.97 24.37 -14.41
CA LYS A 170 -17.10 23.95 -15.26
C LYS A 170 -16.95 22.52 -15.79
N LYS A 171 -15.75 21.94 -15.83
CA LYS A 171 -15.48 20.56 -16.31
C LYS A 171 -15.42 19.54 -15.17
N ARG A 172 -16.28 19.69 -14.15
CA ARG A 172 -16.27 18.87 -12.93
C ARG A 172 -16.35 17.36 -13.20
N LEU A 173 -17.25 16.92 -14.08
CA LEU A 173 -17.41 15.50 -14.40
C LEU A 173 -16.13 14.88 -14.96
N LEU A 174 -15.39 15.65 -15.78
CA LEU A 174 -14.12 15.20 -16.32
C LEU A 174 -13.08 15.05 -15.21
N ASN A 175 -12.95 16.02 -14.29
CA ASN A 175 -12.01 15.91 -13.18
C ASN A 175 -12.31 14.68 -12.28
N ILE A 176 -13.59 14.40 -12.02
CA ILE A 176 -14.02 13.19 -11.29
C ILE A 176 -13.61 11.92 -12.04
N LEU A 177 -13.84 11.87 -13.37
CA LEU A 177 -13.46 10.73 -14.21
C LEU A 177 -11.94 10.50 -14.22
N LEU A 178 -11.16 11.58 -14.32
CA LEU A 178 -9.69 11.54 -14.29
C LEU A 178 -9.17 11.03 -12.94
N PHE A 179 -9.74 11.51 -11.83
CA PHE A 179 -9.41 11.04 -10.48
C PHE A 179 -9.77 9.56 -10.28
N PHE A 180 -10.95 9.15 -10.76
CA PHE A 180 -11.41 7.76 -10.70
C PHE A 180 -10.43 6.83 -11.44
N GLU A 181 -10.07 7.18 -12.67
CA GLU A 181 -9.18 6.36 -13.49
C GLU A 181 -7.76 6.27 -12.88
N PHE A 182 -7.26 7.38 -12.36
CA PHE A 182 -5.98 7.40 -11.66
C PHE A 182 -5.98 6.51 -10.42
N SER A 183 -7.05 6.59 -9.62
CA SER A 183 -7.22 5.74 -8.44
C SER A 183 -7.31 4.26 -8.84
N TRP A 184 -8.09 3.93 -9.86
CA TRP A 184 -8.26 2.56 -10.33
C TRP A 184 -6.95 1.98 -10.86
N THR A 185 -6.21 2.73 -11.66
CA THR A 185 -4.88 2.35 -12.17
C THR A 185 -3.90 2.11 -11.03
N THR A 186 -3.90 2.98 -10.01
CA THR A 186 -3.03 2.88 -8.83
C THR A 186 -3.31 1.59 -8.05
N PHE A 187 -4.57 1.30 -7.75
CA PHE A 187 -4.97 0.08 -7.05
C PHE A 187 -4.68 -1.19 -7.87
N ASN A 188 -4.93 -1.16 -9.18
CA ASN A 188 -4.63 -2.29 -10.06
C ASN A 188 -3.13 -2.62 -10.07
N GLY A 189 -2.26 -1.60 -10.12
CA GLY A 189 -0.82 -1.80 -10.04
C GLY A 189 -0.36 -2.38 -8.70
N LEU A 190 -0.86 -1.84 -7.59
CA LEU A 190 -0.57 -2.33 -6.25
C LEU A 190 -1.01 -3.80 -6.07
N TYR A 191 -2.26 -4.11 -6.42
CA TYR A 191 -2.82 -5.45 -6.26
C TYR A 191 -2.19 -6.47 -7.20
N PHE A 192 -1.85 -6.08 -8.42
CA PHE A 192 -1.04 -6.91 -9.30
C PHE A 192 0.30 -7.25 -8.66
N PHE A 193 0.98 -6.27 -8.06
CA PHE A 193 2.26 -6.50 -7.40
C PHE A 193 2.14 -7.41 -6.17
N ILE A 194 1.07 -7.27 -5.38
CA ILE A 194 0.77 -8.16 -4.24
C ILE A 194 0.56 -9.60 -4.71
N VAL A 195 -0.29 -9.83 -5.72
CA VAL A 195 -0.55 -11.17 -6.27
C VAL A 195 0.73 -11.77 -6.86
N PHE A 196 1.51 -10.99 -7.60
CA PHE A 196 2.78 -11.44 -8.17
C PHE A 196 3.79 -11.85 -7.08
N SER A 197 3.92 -11.03 -6.04
CA SER A 197 4.81 -11.28 -4.92
C SER A 197 4.41 -12.52 -4.13
N ALA A 198 3.13 -12.64 -3.76
CA ALA A 198 2.58 -13.81 -3.09
C ALA A 198 2.70 -15.08 -3.94
N SER A 199 2.59 -14.96 -5.27
CA SER A 199 2.83 -16.07 -6.20
C SER A 199 4.28 -16.56 -6.14
N ILE A 200 5.26 -15.65 -6.15
CA ILE A 200 6.68 -16.03 -6.04
C ILE A 200 6.95 -16.76 -4.72
N VAL A 201 6.45 -16.23 -3.60
CA VAL A 201 6.66 -16.81 -2.27
C VAL A 201 5.98 -18.18 -2.16
N SER A 202 4.71 -18.31 -2.56
CA SER A 202 3.98 -19.58 -2.50
C SER A 202 4.61 -20.65 -3.40
N ILE A 203 4.96 -20.33 -4.65
CA ILE A 203 5.62 -21.26 -5.57
C ILE A 203 6.97 -21.71 -5.00
N HIS A 204 7.73 -20.80 -4.40
CA HIS A 204 9.01 -21.14 -3.79
C HIS A 204 8.86 -22.13 -2.63
N LEU A 205 7.85 -21.94 -1.77
CA LEU A 205 7.54 -22.85 -0.66
C LEU A 205 7.10 -24.23 -1.19
N PHE A 206 6.18 -24.28 -2.16
CA PHE A 206 5.72 -25.55 -2.74
C PHE A 206 6.78 -26.27 -3.57
N ASN A 207 7.74 -25.55 -4.14
CA ASN A 207 8.89 -26.10 -4.86
C ASN A 207 10.09 -26.37 -3.93
N LYS A 208 9.88 -26.53 -2.62
CA LYS A 208 10.94 -26.92 -1.66
C LYS A 208 12.19 -26.02 -1.74
N GLY A 209 12.00 -24.74 -2.02
CA GLY A 209 13.09 -23.76 -2.09
C GLY A 209 13.79 -23.65 -3.45
N TYR A 210 13.41 -24.42 -4.48
CA TYR A 210 13.99 -24.30 -5.82
C TYR A 210 13.45 -23.07 -6.58
N LYS A 211 14.29 -22.48 -7.44
CA LYS A 211 13.95 -21.27 -8.23
C LYS A 211 13.34 -21.56 -9.61
N VAL A 212 13.38 -22.82 -10.05
CA VAL A 212 13.14 -23.17 -11.46
C VAL A 212 11.70 -22.84 -11.84
N GLY A 213 11.54 -22.03 -12.90
CA GLY A 213 10.23 -21.67 -13.45
C GLY A 213 9.37 -20.75 -12.56
N THR A 214 9.88 -20.26 -11.42
CA THR A 214 9.10 -19.46 -10.46
C THR A 214 8.57 -18.17 -11.09
N PHE A 215 9.42 -17.43 -11.82
CA PHE A 215 9.03 -16.16 -12.44
C PHE A 215 7.92 -16.32 -13.49
N SER A 216 8.11 -17.22 -14.46
CA SER A 216 7.12 -17.48 -15.52
C SER A 216 5.78 -17.94 -14.93
N SER A 217 5.84 -18.82 -13.93
CA SER A 217 4.66 -19.29 -13.22
C SER A 217 3.96 -18.18 -12.43
N ALA A 218 4.71 -17.28 -11.78
CA ALA A 218 4.16 -16.14 -11.05
C ALA A 218 3.50 -15.11 -11.97
N ILE A 219 4.11 -14.79 -13.12
CA ILE A 219 3.49 -13.93 -14.14
C ILE A 219 2.21 -14.57 -14.66
N LYS A 220 2.27 -15.84 -15.07
CA LYS A 220 1.11 -16.59 -15.55
C LYS A 220 -0.01 -16.58 -14.52
N ASN A 221 0.32 -16.78 -13.25
CA ASN A 221 -0.64 -16.75 -12.17
C ASN A 221 -1.30 -15.36 -12.01
N SER A 222 -0.49 -14.31 -11.99
CA SER A 222 -0.96 -12.93 -11.87
C SER A 222 -1.88 -12.55 -13.03
N ALA A 223 -1.56 -13.03 -14.25
CA ALA A 223 -2.41 -12.83 -15.43
C ALA A 223 -3.77 -13.52 -15.30
N PHE A 224 -3.86 -14.71 -14.70
CA PHE A 224 -5.16 -15.35 -14.44
C PHE A 224 -5.99 -14.62 -13.37
N CYS A 225 -5.35 -13.86 -12.49
CA CYS A 225 -6.01 -13.08 -11.46
C CYS A 225 -6.40 -11.67 -11.92
N ILE A 226 -6.05 -11.26 -13.16
CA ILE A 226 -6.16 -9.86 -13.60
C ILE A 226 -7.59 -9.32 -13.58
N GLY A 227 -8.59 -10.15 -13.90
CA GLY A 227 -10.00 -9.78 -13.81
C GLY A 227 -10.40 -9.45 -12.37
N SER A 228 -10.06 -10.33 -11.42
CA SER A 228 -10.32 -10.13 -10.00
C SER A 228 -9.53 -8.96 -9.41
N ILE A 229 -8.30 -8.73 -9.89
CA ILE A 229 -7.49 -7.55 -9.54
C ILE A 229 -8.22 -6.27 -9.96
N CYS A 230 -8.68 -6.20 -11.21
CA CYS A 230 -9.44 -5.06 -11.71
C CYS A 230 -10.76 -4.87 -10.97
N LEU A 231 -11.44 -5.95 -10.57
CA LEU A 231 -12.66 -5.88 -9.75
C LEU A 231 -12.39 -5.30 -8.36
N GLY A 232 -11.37 -5.81 -7.65
CA GLY A 232 -11.00 -5.27 -6.34
C GLY A 232 -10.54 -3.81 -6.40
N GLY A 233 -9.77 -3.46 -7.43
CA GLY A 233 -9.38 -2.08 -7.71
C GLY A 233 -10.56 -1.17 -8.04
N LEU A 234 -11.56 -1.67 -8.77
CA LEU A 234 -12.77 -0.93 -9.13
C LEU A 234 -13.58 -0.56 -7.89
N LEU A 235 -13.83 -1.54 -7.02
CA LEU A 235 -14.58 -1.33 -5.78
C LEU A 235 -13.95 -0.22 -4.93
N LEU A 236 -12.63 -0.27 -4.77
CA LEU A 236 -11.91 0.72 -3.99
C LEU A 236 -11.85 2.09 -4.70
N ALA A 237 -11.66 2.11 -6.03
CA ALA A 237 -11.65 3.33 -6.82
C ALA A 237 -13.00 4.06 -6.80
N VAL A 238 -14.12 3.32 -6.85
CA VAL A 238 -15.47 3.90 -6.74
C VAL A 238 -15.64 4.59 -5.38
N VAL A 239 -15.30 3.91 -4.28
CA VAL A 239 -15.46 4.48 -2.93
C VAL A 239 -14.53 5.68 -2.73
N ASN A 240 -13.27 5.59 -3.16
CA ASN A 240 -12.33 6.71 -3.10
C ASN A 240 -12.82 7.90 -3.94
N THR A 241 -13.44 7.65 -5.10
CA THR A 241 -14.02 8.70 -5.95
C THR A 241 -15.24 9.33 -5.30
N LEU A 242 -16.11 8.55 -4.67
CA LEU A 242 -17.24 9.08 -3.91
C LEU A 242 -16.74 9.98 -2.76
N ARG A 243 -15.70 9.56 -2.04
CA ARG A 243 -15.07 10.38 -1.00
C ARG A 243 -14.54 11.69 -1.59
N TYR A 244 -13.81 11.61 -2.70
CA TYR A 244 -13.31 12.79 -3.41
C TYR A 244 -14.42 13.77 -3.83
N ILE A 245 -15.55 13.27 -4.35
CA ILE A 245 -16.70 14.10 -4.72
C ILE A 245 -17.27 14.85 -3.51
N VAL A 246 -17.34 14.16 -2.38
CA VAL A 246 -17.91 14.67 -1.13
C VAL A 246 -17.00 15.75 -0.53
N GLU A 247 -15.70 15.48 -0.41
CA GLU A 247 -14.71 16.38 0.18
C GLU A 247 -14.45 17.60 -0.72
N SER A 248 -14.28 17.39 -2.03
CA SER A 248 -14.11 18.50 -2.99
C SER A 248 -15.34 19.41 -3.06
N GLY A 249 -16.54 18.87 -2.79
CA GLY A 249 -17.76 19.64 -2.66
C GLY A 249 -17.74 20.59 -1.46
N GLN A 250 -17.23 20.14 -0.31
CA GLN A 250 -17.12 20.97 0.90
C GLN A 250 -16.16 22.15 0.70
N GLU A 251 -14.97 21.88 0.17
CA GLU A 251 -13.95 22.91 -0.06
C GLU A 251 -14.43 24.02 -1.01
N ARG A 252 -15.28 23.67 -2.00
CA ARG A 252 -15.84 24.63 -2.96
C ARG A 252 -16.85 25.57 -2.30
N ARG A 253 -17.75 25.04 -1.47
CA ARG A 253 -18.73 25.86 -0.74
C ARG A 253 -18.07 26.85 0.20
N GLN A 254 -17.00 26.40 0.87
CA GLN A 254 -16.16 27.26 1.70
C GLN A 254 -15.51 28.39 0.87
N ARG A 255 -15.04 28.11 -0.36
CA ARG A 255 -14.47 29.11 -1.27
C ARG A 255 -15.50 30.10 -1.82
N ASN A 256 -16.72 29.66 -2.09
CA ASN A 256 -17.78 30.48 -2.68
C ASN A 256 -18.54 31.35 -1.67
N ASN A 257 -18.18 31.34 -0.38
CA ASN A 257 -18.91 32.01 0.69
C ASN A 257 -20.41 31.71 0.69
N GLU A 258 -20.79 30.49 0.29
CA GLU A 258 -22.19 30.05 0.31
C GLU A 258 -22.69 29.99 1.77
N GLU A 259 -23.97 30.28 1.99
CA GLU A 259 -24.56 30.24 3.33
C GLU A 259 -24.29 28.91 4.02
N ARG A 260 -23.69 28.97 5.21
CA ARG A 260 -23.35 27.79 6.00
C ARG A 260 -24.61 27.18 6.58
N ASN A 261 -25.18 26.22 5.85
CA ASN A 261 -26.20 25.36 6.40
C ASN A 261 -25.54 24.27 7.26
N ILE A 262 -25.51 24.49 8.57
CA ILE A 262 -24.91 23.61 9.58
C ILE A 262 -25.43 22.17 9.44
N PHE A 263 -26.73 21.98 9.17
CA PHE A 263 -27.32 20.66 8.98
C PHE A 263 -26.71 19.92 7.79
N PHE A 264 -26.49 20.63 6.69
CA PHE A 264 -25.88 20.07 5.49
C PHE A 264 -24.39 19.74 5.70
N GLU A 265 -23.66 20.58 6.44
CA GLU A 265 -22.24 20.31 6.79
C GLU A 265 -22.10 19.04 7.65
N ILE A 266 -22.98 18.85 8.63
CA ILE A 266 -23.02 17.65 9.47
C ILE A 266 -23.31 16.41 8.62
N LEU A 267 -24.32 16.48 7.73
CA LEU A 267 -24.67 15.36 6.86
C LEU A 267 -23.50 14.94 5.96
N ILE A 268 -22.77 15.91 5.40
CA ILE A 268 -21.60 15.59 4.59
C ILE A 268 -20.49 14.95 5.43
N ALA A 269 -20.22 15.47 6.63
CA ALA A 269 -19.20 14.91 7.50
C ALA A 269 -19.49 13.43 7.85
N ILE A 270 -20.76 13.09 8.12
CA ILE A 270 -21.20 11.71 8.36
C ILE A 270 -20.99 10.86 7.11
N LEU A 271 -21.35 11.36 5.92
CA LEU A 271 -21.17 10.63 4.67
C LEU A 271 -19.68 10.36 4.37
N ALA A 272 -18.82 11.36 4.55
CA ALA A 272 -17.37 11.23 4.38
C ALA A 272 -16.79 10.19 5.35
N PHE A 273 -17.26 10.19 6.60
CA PHE A 273 -16.85 9.21 7.60
C PHE A 273 -17.27 7.77 7.23
N ILE A 274 -18.51 7.56 6.78
CA ILE A 274 -18.98 6.24 6.33
C ILE A 274 -18.18 5.76 5.11
N LEU A 275 -17.92 6.64 4.14
CA LEU A 275 -17.12 6.30 2.97
C LEU A 275 -15.69 5.92 3.34
N ARG A 276 -15.09 6.61 4.32
CA ARG A 276 -13.75 6.26 4.83
C ARG A 276 -13.72 4.87 5.47
N ILE A 277 -14.70 4.54 6.30
CA ILE A 277 -14.82 3.18 6.86
C ILE A 277 -14.99 2.14 5.76
N LEU A 278 -15.82 2.42 4.75
CA LEU A 278 -16.04 1.50 3.64
C LEU A 278 -14.75 1.29 2.82
N GLU A 279 -14.00 2.35 2.57
CA GLU A 279 -12.68 2.29 1.91
C GLU A 279 -11.71 1.40 2.71
N ASP A 280 -11.61 1.63 4.02
CA ASP A 280 -10.74 0.86 4.92
C ASP A 280 -11.14 -0.63 4.94
N ILE A 281 -12.45 -0.94 4.99
CA ILE A 281 -12.96 -2.33 4.95
C ILE A 281 -12.60 -3.01 3.64
N ILE A 282 -12.84 -2.35 2.50
CA ILE A 282 -12.55 -2.94 1.17
C ILE A 282 -11.04 -3.11 0.99
N HIS A 283 -10.24 -2.11 1.38
CA HIS A 283 -8.79 -2.18 1.29
C HIS A 283 -8.25 -3.33 2.14
N TYR A 284 -8.66 -3.42 3.41
CA TYR A 284 -8.26 -4.49 4.32
C TYR A 284 -8.69 -5.86 3.78
N ALA A 285 -9.91 -5.97 3.24
CA ALA A 285 -10.39 -7.20 2.64
C ALA A 285 -9.55 -7.65 1.44
N ASN A 286 -9.21 -6.71 0.57
CA ASN A 286 -8.37 -6.95 -0.60
C ASN A 286 -6.97 -7.45 -0.23
N GLU A 287 -6.36 -6.95 0.85
CA GLU A 287 -5.03 -7.40 1.28
C GLU A 287 -4.97 -8.90 1.59
N TRP A 288 -5.99 -9.44 2.26
CA TRP A 288 -6.08 -10.87 2.57
C TRP A 288 -6.47 -11.69 1.34
N LEU A 289 -7.47 -11.20 0.63
CA LEU A 289 -8.02 -11.84 -0.56
C LEU A 289 -6.95 -12.07 -1.63
N PHE A 290 -6.13 -11.07 -1.95
CA PHE A 290 -5.18 -11.17 -3.06
C PHE A 290 -4.03 -12.12 -2.75
N VAL A 291 -3.59 -12.19 -1.49
CA VAL A 291 -2.59 -13.16 -1.07
C VAL A 291 -3.15 -14.58 -1.17
N TYR A 292 -4.36 -14.81 -0.65
CA TYR A 292 -5.02 -16.13 -0.74
C TYR A 292 -5.29 -16.53 -2.20
N MET A 293 -5.75 -15.59 -3.02
CA MET A 293 -5.98 -15.80 -4.45
C MET A 293 -4.70 -16.16 -5.20
N ALA A 294 -3.56 -15.55 -4.86
CA ALA A 294 -2.29 -15.93 -5.44
C ALA A 294 -1.97 -17.41 -5.16
N ILE A 295 -2.21 -17.88 -3.94
CA ILE A 295 -1.98 -19.27 -3.54
C ILE A 295 -2.93 -20.22 -4.29
N HIS A 296 -4.24 -19.96 -4.26
CA HIS A 296 -5.26 -20.93 -4.68
C HIS A 296 -5.85 -20.75 -6.08
N GLY A 297 -5.80 -19.53 -6.64
CA GLY A 297 -6.36 -19.22 -7.96
C GLY A 297 -7.88 -19.29 -8.03
N LYS A 298 -8.58 -18.96 -6.93
CA LYS A 298 -10.06 -18.88 -6.88
C LYS A 298 -10.55 -17.52 -7.38
N ASN A 299 -11.85 -17.40 -7.66
CA ASN A 299 -12.48 -16.11 -8.00
C ASN A 299 -12.42 -15.11 -6.81
N TYR A 300 -12.82 -13.85 -7.05
CA TYR A 300 -12.80 -12.81 -6.03
C TYR A 300 -13.59 -13.18 -4.77
N MET A 301 -14.87 -13.53 -4.90
CA MET A 301 -15.74 -13.73 -3.74
C MET A 301 -15.36 -14.95 -2.89
N ASP A 302 -14.94 -16.04 -3.52
CA ASP A 302 -14.51 -17.25 -2.81
C ASP A 302 -13.16 -17.04 -2.12
N SER A 303 -12.24 -16.33 -2.78
CA SER A 303 -10.98 -15.92 -2.15
C SER A 303 -11.22 -15.05 -0.93
N LEU A 304 -12.21 -14.15 -0.99
CA LEU A 304 -12.56 -13.26 0.11
C LEU A 304 -13.01 -14.06 1.33
N LYS A 305 -14.04 -14.90 1.15
CA LYS A 305 -14.63 -15.67 2.24
C LYS A 305 -13.62 -16.59 2.91
N GLU A 306 -12.83 -17.32 2.11
CA GLU A 306 -11.88 -18.30 2.64
C GLU A 306 -10.68 -17.63 3.32
N SER A 307 -10.16 -16.53 2.76
CA SER A 307 -9.06 -15.78 3.37
C SER A 307 -9.43 -15.25 4.76
N PHE A 308 -10.63 -14.68 4.92
CA PHE A 308 -11.12 -14.22 6.21
C PHE A 308 -11.38 -15.38 7.19
N ARG A 309 -11.97 -16.48 6.71
CA ARG A 309 -12.19 -17.67 7.54
C ARG A 309 -10.88 -18.16 8.15
N MET A 310 -9.82 -18.24 7.35
CA MET A 310 -8.50 -18.67 7.82
C MET A 310 -7.79 -17.61 8.66
N ALA A 311 -7.94 -16.32 8.32
CA ALA A 311 -7.31 -15.23 9.07
C ALA A 311 -7.88 -15.10 10.49
N THR A 312 -9.19 -15.31 10.65
CA THR A 312 -9.88 -15.24 11.94
C THR A 312 -9.69 -16.48 12.83
N ASP A 313 -9.19 -17.59 12.28
CA ASP A 313 -8.85 -18.77 13.08
C ASP A 313 -7.62 -18.50 13.95
N THR A 314 -7.85 -18.37 15.25
CA THR A 314 -6.84 -18.02 16.26
C THR A 314 -5.72 -19.06 16.35
N LYS A 315 -5.98 -20.32 15.95
CA LYS A 315 -4.98 -21.41 15.97
C LYS A 315 -3.83 -21.16 14.99
N ASN A 316 -4.10 -20.44 13.90
CA ASN A 316 -3.11 -20.18 12.86
C ASN A 316 -2.22 -18.98 13.17
N MET A 317 -2.58 -18.17 14.19
CA MET A 317 -1.87 -16.92 14.55
C MET A 317 -1.67 -15.96 13.37
N LEU A 318 -2.46 -16.09 12.31
CA LEU A 318 -2.33 -15.36 11.05
C LEU A 318 -2.53 -13.86 11.27
N LEU A 319 -3.67 -13.51 11.88
CA LEU A 319 -4.08 -12.15 12.18
C LEU A 319 -3.11 -11.45 13.14
N ILE A 320 -2.64 -12.18 14.16
CA ILE A 320 -1.70 -11.65 15.17
C ILE A 320 -0.38 -11.25 14.50
N ASN A 321 0.20 -12.13 13.68
CA ASN A 321 1.43 -11.81 12.94
C ASN A 321 1.22 -10.63 12.00
N ASN A 322 0.08 -10.59 11.31
CA ASN A 322 -0.24 -9.51 10.39
C ASN A 322 -0.34 -8.15 11.10
N ILE A 323 -1.03 -8.07 12.23
CA ILE A 323 -1.15 -6.82 13.00
C ILE A 323 0.23 -6.29 13.42
N ILE A 324 1.11 -7.16 13.90
CA ILE A 324 2.45 -6.75 14.35
C ILE A 324 3.29 -6.25 13.17
N VAL A 325 3.26 -6.96 12.03
CA VAL A 325 4.02 -6.58 10.83
C VAL A 325 3.47 -5.31 10.19
N ASP A 326 2.16 -5.21 9.96
CA ASP A 326 1.56 -4.05 9.30
C ASP A 326 1.72 -2.77 10.13
N GLN A 327 1.69 -2.88 11.47
CA GLN A 327 2.02 -1.76 12.36
C GLN A 327 3.46 -1.27 12.16
N MET A 328 4.43 -2.19 12.11
CA MET A 328 5.83 -1.87 11.85
C MET A 328 6.00 -1.23 10.47
N LEU A 329 5.40 -1.81 9.43
CA LEU A 329 5.51 -1.31 8.05
C LEU A 329 4.90 0.10 7.90
N SER A 330 3.76 0.35 8.54
CA SER A 330 3.11 1.67 8.52
C SER A 330 4.02 2.75 9.13
N MET A 331 4.68 2.43 10.25
CA MET A 331 5.60 3.36 10.90
C MET A 331 6.89 3.58 10.09
N ILE A 332 7.38 2.55 9.40
CA ILE A 332 8.48 2.69 8.44
C ILE A 332 8.08 3.64 7.30
N SER A 333 6.90 3.46 6.70
CA SER A 333 6.41 4.34 5.64
C SER A 333 6.34 5.79 6.08
N PHE A 334 5.80 6.02 7.29
CA PHE A 334 5.69 7.36 7.86
C PHE A 334 7.05 7.98 8.19
N PHE A 335 8.01 7.20 8.69
CA PHE A 335 9.36 7.68 8.92
C PHE A 335 10.03 8.20 7.64
N TYR A 336 9.96 7.44 6.54
CA TYR A 336 10.54 7.87 5.26
C TYR A 336 9.80 9.06 4.64
N LEU A 337 8.49 9.21 4.88
CA LEU A 337 7.76 10.44 4.54
C LEU A 337 8.39 11.65 5.23
N LEU A 338 8.62 11.59 6.54
CA LEU A 338 9.23 12.70 7.30
C LEU A 338 10.66 13.01 6.84
N VAL A 339 11.47 11.97 6.59
CA VAL A 339 12.84 12.12 6.06
C VAL A 339 12.81 12.84 4.71
N TYR A 340 11.97 12.40 3.79
CA TYR A 340 11.87 13.03 2.48
C TYR A 340 11.35 14.47 2.55
N LEU A 341 10.31 14.75 3.34
CA LEU A 341 9.80 16.11 3.51
C LEU A 341 10.87 17.03 4.09
N THR A 342 11.68 16.54 5.02
CA THR A 342 12.80 17.30 5.59
C THR A 342 13.86 17.60 4.53
N ILE A 343 14.29 16.58 3.77
CA ILE A 343 15.28 16.75 2.68
C ILE A 343 14.75 17.70 1.61
N SER A 344 13.51 17.51 1.17
CA SER A 344 12.86 18.35 0.17
C SER A 344 12.75 19.81 0.62
N TYR A 345 12.38 20.05 1.89
CA TYR A 345 12.35 21.38 2.48
C TYR A 345 13.75 22.03 2.49
N LEU A 346 14.78 21.33 2.98
CA LEU A 346 16.14 21.88 3.07
C LEU A 346 16.71 22.25 1.70
N ILE A 347 16.43 21.45 0.67
CA ILE A 347 16.96 21.70 -0.68
C ILE A 347 16.13 22.75 -1.44
N SER A 348 14.82 22.84 -1.16
CA SER A 348 13.89 23.67 -1.93
C SER A 348 13.56 25.01 -1.27
N ALA A 349 13.90 25.24 0.00
CA ALA A 349 13.47 26.41 0.77
C ALA A 349 13.78 27.76 0.09
N GLU A 350 14.97 27.92 -0.49
CA GLU A 350 15.35 29.16 -1.18
C GLU A 350 14.67 29.31 -2.54
N LYS A 351 14.53 28.21 -3.29
CA LYS A 351 13.91 28.19 -4.62
C LYS A 351 12.39 28.36 -4.57
N ILE A 352 11.75 27.85 -3.52
CA ILE A 352 10.30 28.01 -3.28
C ILE A 352 9.97 29.49 -3.06
N LYS A 353 10.78 30.21 -2.29
CA LYS A 353 10.59 31.67 -2.07
C LYS A 353 10.66 32.48 -3.36
N ALA A 354 11.49 32.05 -4.31
CA ALA A 354 11.66 32.72 -5.61
C ALA A 354 10.58 32.33 -6.67
N SER A 355 9.87 31.21 -6.49
CA SER A 355 8.95 30.61 -7.48
C SER A 355 7.45 30.94 -7.22
N LEU A 356 7.15 31.83 -6.28
CA LEU A 356 5.77 32.15 -5.83
C LEU A 356 4.80 32.68 -6.91
N ASN A 357 5.27 32.98 -8.12
CA ASN A 357 4.42 33.57 -9.18
C ASN A 357 3.55 32.54 -9.93
N ASN A 358 3.82 31.23 -9.85
CA ASN A 358 2.99 30.19 -10.48
C ASN A 358 2.88 28.94 -9.59
N LEU A 359 1.67 28.66 -9.08
CA LEU A 359 1.40 27.53 -8.19
C LEU A 359 1.49 26.16 -8.89
N TYR A 360 1.06 26.09 -10.15
CA TYR A 360 1.00 24.84 -10.93
C TYR A 360 2.34 24.06 -11.00
N PRO A 361 3.43 24.67 -11.51
CA PRO A 361 4.69 23.94 -11.70
C PRO A 361 5.40 23.67 -10.37
N MET A 362 5.18 24.51 -9.35
CA MET A 362 5.68 24.30 -7.99
C MET A 362 5.03 23.05 -7.36
N VAL A 363 3.71 22.90 -7.48
CA VAL A 363 3.01 21.72 -6.95
C VAL A 363 3.45 20.46 -7.68
N LEU A 364 3.61 20.50 -9.01
CA LEU A 364 4.16 19.35 -9.75
C LEU A 364 5.58 18.99 -9.27
N ALA A 365 6.45 19.96 -9.03
CA ALA A 365 7.83 19.75 -8.61
C ALA A 365 7.98 19.11 -7.22
N ILE A 366 6.96 19.21 -6.36
CA ILE A 366 6.99 18.68 -4.98
C ILE A 366 6.09 17.44 -4.84
N VAL A 367 4.85 17.51 -5.35
CA VAL A 367 3.85 16.45 -5.18
C VAL A 367 4.19 15.23 -6.02
N PHE A 368 4.70 15.39 -7.24
CA PHE A 368 5.04 14.22 -8.06
C PHE A 368 6.17 13.36 -7.45
N PRO A 369 7.33 13.93 -7.06
CA PRO A 369 8.37 13.15 -6.40
C PRO A 369 7.92 12.53 -5.07
N LEU A 370 7.11 13.25 -4.30
CA LEU A 370 6.51 12.73 -3.06
C LEU A 370 5.60 11.53 -3.34
N PHE A 371 4.67 11.67 -4.29
CA PHE A 371 3.78 10.59 -4.71
C PHE A 371 4.57 9.38 -5.20
N PHE A 372 5.56 9.58 -6.07
CA PHE A 372 6.38 8.50 -6.60
C PHE A 372 7.11 7.74 -5.48
N LEU A 373 7.73 8.47 -4.53
CA LEU A 373 8.38 7.88 -3.37
C LEU A 373 7.40 7.04 -2.54
N LEU A 374 6.27 7.63 -2.15
CA LEU A 374 5.29 6.98 -1.28
C LEU A 374 4.65 5.76 -1.95
N PHE A 375 4.32 5.86 -3.24
CA PHE A 375 3.73 4.76 -3.97
C PHE A 375 4.72 3.60 -4.14
N PHE A 376 5.98 3.90 -4.48
CA PHE A 376 7.02 2.87 -4.54
C PHE A 376 7.22 2.20 -3.19
N LEU A 377 7.36 3.00 -2.12
CA LEU A 377 7.56 2.48 -0.78
C LEU A 377 6.37 1.64 -0.32
N SER A 378 5.15 2.08 -0.59
CA SER A 378 3.92 1.33 -0.32
C SER A 378 3.96 -0.04 -1.00
N CYS A 379 4.26 -0.09 -2.30
CA CYS A 379 4.37 -1.37 -3.02
C CYS A 379 5.49 -2.27 -2.43
N PHE A 380 6.66 -1.69 -2.12
CA PHE A 380 7.76 -2.43 -1.50
C PHE A 380 7.40 -3.02 -0.12
N LEU A 381 6.73 -2.23 0.73
CA LEU A 381 6.30 -2.70 2.05
C LEU A 381 5.15 -3.71 1.94
N SER A 382 4.23 -3.53 1.00
CA SER A 382 3.18 -4.51 0.68
C SER A 382 3.76 -5.84 0.18
N LEU A 383 4.92 -5.85 -0.47
CA LEU A 383 5.65 -7.10 -0.78
C LEU A 383 6.05 -7.85 0.49
N VAL A 384 6.57 -7.14 1.50
CA VAL A 384 6.95 -7.75 2.79
C VAL A 384 5.73 -8.30 3.52
N SER A 385 4.66 -7.50 3.60
CA SER A 385 3.38 -7.91 4.18
C SER A 385 2.79 -9.14 3.46
N ALA A 386 2.77 -9.12 2.11
CA ALA A 386 2.30 -10.23 1.30
C ALA A 386 3.13 -11.49 1.49
N ALA A 387 4.45 -11.38 1.63
CA ALA A 387 5.33 -12.51 1.88
C ALA A 387 5.07 -13.16 3.25
N VAL A 388 4.92 -12.35 4.30
CA VAL A 388 4.55 -12.82 5.65
C VAL A 388 3.19 -13.52 5.63
N LYS A 389 2.15 -12.85 5.08
CA LYS A 389 0.81 -13.43 4.93
C LYS A 389 0.86 -14.75 4.17
N THR A 390 1.62 -14.83 3.07
CA THR A 390 1.76 -16.05 2.24
C THR A 390 2.39 -17.20 3.02
N ILE A 391 3.52 -16.95 3.72
CA ILE A 391 4.18 -17.97 4.56
C ILE A 391 3.20 -18.51 5.59
N MET A 392 2.46 -17.61 6.26
CA MET A 392 1.52 -17.99 7.30
C MET A 392 0.30 -18.77 6.74
N PHE A 393 -0.22 -18.40 5.56
CA PHE A 393 -1.30 -19.16 4.90
C PHE A 393 -0.84 -20.57 4.53
N VAL A 394 0.32 -20.69 3.88
CA VAL A 394 0.89 -21.99 3.52
C VAL A 394 1.23 -22.80 4.78
N PHE A 395 1.67 -22.17 5.85
CA PHE A 395 1.91 -22.83 7.14
C PHE A 395 0.63 -23.40 7.74
N ALA A 396 -0.49 -22.66 7.68
CA ALA A 396 -1.77 -23.11 8.21
C ALA A 396 -2.29 -24.36 7.49
N GLU A 397 -2.03 -24.49 6.19
CA GLU A 397 -2.52 -25.61 5.38
C GLU A 397 -1.53 -26.78 5.29
N GLU A 398 -0.25 -26.50 5.03
CA GLU A 398 0.78 -27.50 4.74
C GLU A 398 2.10 -27.15 5.45
N LYS A 399 2.11 -27.35 6.77
CA LYS A 399 3.27 -27.09 7.65
C LYS A 399 4.59 -27.70 7.16
N GLN A 400 4.53 -28.84 6.46
CA GLN A 400 5.71 -29.55 5.96
C GLN A 400 6.46 -28.74 4.88
N CYS A 401 5.76 -28.05 3.98
CA CYS A 401 6.40 -27.20 2.97
C CYS A 401 7.20 -26.06 3.61
N VAL A 402 6.64 -25.45 4.67
CA VAL A 402 7.32 -24.39 5.41
C VAL A 402 8.47 -24.96 6.23
N LYS A 403 8.33 -26.14 6.85
CA LYS A 403 9.42 -26.79 7.60
C LYS A 403 10.65 -27.06 6.74
N GLU A 404 10.44 -27.52 5.50
CA GLU A 404 11.53 -27.85 4.57
C GLU A 404 12.31 -26.60 4.10
N VAL A 405 11.64 -25.45 3.96
CA VAL A 405 12.26 -24.22 3.43
C VAL A 405 12.66 -23.23 4.52
N LEU A 406 11.87 -23.13 5.59
CA LEU A 406 11.98 -22.18 6.69
C LEU A 406 11.82 -22.89 8.06
N PRO A 407 12.79 -23.74 8.46
CA PRO A 407 12.70 -24.51 9.71
C PRO A 407 12.57 -23.61 10.96
N GLU A 408 13.22 -22.44 10.96
CA GLU A 408 13.14 -21.48 12.07
C GLU A 408 11.69 -21.03 12.35
N VAL A 409 10.87 -20.87 11.30
CA VAL A 409 9.45 -20.48 11.43
C VAL A 409 8.65 -21.61 12.07
N TYR A 410 8.88 -22.85 11.62
CA TYR A 410 8.25 -24.03 12.19
C TYR A 410 8.58 -24.16 13.68
N GLU A 411 9.86 -24.13 14.05
CA GLU A 411 10.32 -24.20 15.45
C GLU A 411 9.75 -23.06 16.30
N GLY A 412 9.72 -21.83 15.75
CA GLY A 412 9.15 -20.68 16.44
C GLY A 412 7.66 -20.83 16.76
N PHE A 413 6.90 -21.50 15.89
CA PHE A 413 5.49 -21.78 16.14
C PHE A 413 5.33 -22.77 17.31
N TYR A 414 6.12 -23.85 17.36
CA TYR A 414 6.04 -24.82 18.47
C TYR A 414 6.46 -24.21 19.81
N GLU A 415 7.52 -23.40 19.83
CA GLU A 415 7.96 -22.66 21.03
C GLU A 415 6.80 -21.84 21.62
N ILE A 416 6.06 -21.12 20.78
CA ILE A 416 4.98 -20.24 21.24
C ILE A 416 3.70 -21.01 21.59
N THR A 417 3.38 -22.10 20.89
CA THR A 417 2.22 -22.93 21.24
C THR A 417 2.46 -23.68 22.54
N GLN A 418 3.62 -24.29 22.74
CA GLN A 418 3.98 -24.97 24.00
C GLN A 418 3.91 -23.99 25.18
N LYS A 419 4.45 -22.78 25.02
CA LYS A 419 4.44 -21.75 26.07
C LYS A 419 3.03 -21.25 26.43
N ASN A 420 2.10 -21.21 25.47
CA ASN A 420 0.75 -20.66 25.69
C ASN A 420 -0.30 -21.71 26.05
N TYR A 421 -0.15 -22.95 25.59
CA TYR A 421 -1.17 -23.99 25.70
C TYR A 421 -0.76 -25.19 26.57
N GLY A 422 0.51 -25.32 26.98
CA GLY A 422 0.97 -26.53 27.66
C GLY A 422 1.01 -27.74 26.73
N GLU A 423 1.68 -28.82 27.12
CA GLU A 423 1.56 -30.10 26.43
C GLU A 423 0.17 -30.69 26.77
N ASP A 424 -0.73 -30.70 25.79
CA ASP A 424 -1.86 -31.64 25.75
C ASP A 424 -1.52 -32.79 24.78
#